data_AF-A0A6J4RU43-F1
#
_entry.id   AF-A0A6J4RU43-F1
#
_cell.length_a   1.000
_cell.length_b   1.000
_cell.length_c   1.000
_cell.angle_alpha   90.00
_cell.angle_beta   90.00
_cell.angle_gamma   90.00
#
_symmetry.space_group_name_H-M   'P 1'
#
loop_
_entity.id
_entity.type
_entity.pdbx_description
1 polymer ?
#
loop_
_entity_poly.entity_id
_entity_poly.type
_entity_poly.pdbx_seq_one_letter_code
_entity_poly.pdbx_strand_id
1 'polypeptide(L)'
;MKSAAYSVAKDRWKPASILLAAALIGNAAAFVYVQGIVERTFIPPGVLFAAVSLALAALVLRGSRWAPALGAGWFVLLVAISVPLIANDLANPAALHKFAWSAVVLLNAVVGIASGASATVVTLGRRAH
;
A
#
# COMPACT_ATOMS: atom_id res chain seq x y z
N MET A 1 30.68 20.12 -13.97
CA MET A 1 29.25 20.49 -13.98
C MET A 1 28.40 19.22 -14.08
N LYS A 2 28.13 18.53 -12.95
CA LYS A 2 27.17 17.42 -12.91
C LYS A 2 25.77 18.03 -12.86
N SER A 3 25.17 18.06 -14.05
CA SER A 3 23.96 18.73 -14.49
C SER A 3 22.81 18.74 -13.46
N ALA A 4 22.20 19.92 -13.28
CA ALA A 4 20.95 20.15 -12.55
C ALA A 4 19.82 19.21 -13.00
N ALA A 5 19.88 18.63 -14.20
CA ALA A 5 18.94 17.61 -14.67
C ALA A 5 18.97 16.31 -13.83
N TYR A 6 20.13 15.94 -13.27
CA TYR A 6 20.26 14.74 -12.42
C TYR A 6 19.61 14.96 -11.03
N SER A 7 19.62 16.20 -10.55
CA SER A 7 18.96 16.63 -9.30
C SER A 7 17.44 16.61 -9.42
N VAL A 8 16.90 17.23 -10.48
CA VAL A 8 15.44 17.27 -10.73
C VAL A 8 14.86 15.87 -10.95
N ALA A 9 15.60 15.00 -11.65
CA ALA A 9 15.18 13.62 -11.81
C ALA A 9 15.17 12.87 -10.48
N LYS A 10 16.09 13.12 -9.53
CA LYS A 10 16.14 12.41 -8.23
C LYS A 10 14.94 12.78 -7.33
N ASP A 11 14.45 14.01 -7.43
CA ASP A 11 13.34 14.50 -6.60
C ASP A 11 11.96 14.03 -7.08
N ARG A 12 11.77 13.76 -8.37
CA ARG A 12 10.49 13.27 -8.92
C ARG A 12 9.99 11.92 -8.37
N TRP A 13 10.85 11.19 -7.65
CA TRP A 13 10.63 9.79 -7.23
C TRP A 13 10.18 9.69 -5.78
N LYS A 14 10.52 10.72 -5.00
CA LYS A 14 10.12 10.87 -3.61
C LYS A 14 8.60 10.82 -3.44
N PRO A 15 7.77 11.56 -4.21
CA PRO A 15 6.34 11.61 -3.91
C PRO A 15 5.65 10.26 -4.09
N ALA A 16 5.87 9.55 -5.19
CA ALA A 16 5.22 8.25 -5.42
C ALA A 16 5.67 7.17 -4.40
N SER A 17 6.97 7.13 -4.07
CA SER A 17 7.49 6.17 -3.10
C SER A 17 7.02 6.49 -1.67
N ILE A 18 6.92 7.79 -1.33
CA ILE A 18 6.37 8.24 -0.04
C ILE A 18 4.89 7.91 0.04
N LEU A 19 4.11 8.13 -1.02
CA LEU A 19 2.69 7.78 -1.06
C LEU A 19 2.49 6.26 -0.92
N LEU A 20 3.30 5.45 -1.60
CA LEU A 20 3.25 4.00 -1.44
C LEU A 20 3.58 3.57 -0.01
N ALA A 21 4.66 4.12 0.58
CA ALA A 21 5.04 3.84 1.96
C ALA A 21 3.94 4.26 2.94
N ALA A 22 3.34 5.44 2.74
CA ALA A 22 2.23 5.94 3.54
C ALA A 22 0.99 5.04 3.43
N ALA A 23 0.65 4.56 2.21
CA ALA A 23 -0.44 3.63 2.01
C ALA A 23 -0.17 2.30 2.74
N LEU A 24 1.06 1.75 2.66
CA LEU A 24 1.45 0.53 3.36
C LEU A 24 1.40 0.67 4.89
N ILE A 25 1.87 1.81 5.41
CA ILE A 25 1.79 2.12 6.85
C ILE A 25 0.33 2.29 7.28
N GLY A 26 -0.46 3.02 6.50
CA GLY A 26 -1.89 3.21 6.76
C GLY A 26 -2.64 1.88 6.77
N ASN A 27 -2.30 0.98 5.84
CA ASN A 27 -2.85 -0.38 5.80
C ASN A 27 -2.48 -1.19 7.05
N ALA A 28 -1.22 -1.14 7.50
CA ALA A 28 -0.81 -1.81 8.73
C ALA A 28 -1.55 -1.26 9.96
N ALA A 29 -1.65 0.07 10.08
CA ALA A 29 -2.39 0.72 11.16
C ALA A 29 -3.88 0.33 11.15
N ALA A 30 -4.47 0.23 9.97
CA ALA A 30 -5.85 -0.20 9.78
C ALA A 30 -6.06 -1.63 10.33
N PHE A 31 -5.19 -2.59 9.96
CA PHE A 31 -5.28 -3.96 10.48
C PHE A 31 -5.11 -4.03 11.99
N VAL A 32 -4.16 -3.28 12.56
CA VAL A 32 -3.97 -3.21 14.01
C VAL A 32 -5.19 -2.62 14.71
N TYR A 33 -5.80 -1.57 14.14
CA TYR A 33 -7.00 -0.95 14.67
C TYR A 33 -8.19 -1.92 14.68
N VAL A 34 -8.44 -2.64 13.58
CA VAL A 34 -9.55 -3.60 13.52
C VAL A 34 -9.36 -4.70 14.55
N GLN A 35 -8.19 -5.30 14.61
CA GLN A 35 -7.95 -6.41 15.55
C GLN A 35 -7.93 -5.96 17.01
N GLY A 36 -7.25 -4.86 17.31
CA GLY A 36 -7.08 -4.38 18.68
C GLY A 36 -8.32 -3.69 19.25
N ILE A 37 -9.03 -2.90 18.44
CA ILE A 37 -10.11 -2.02 18.91
C ILE A 37 -11.49 -2.58 18.56
N VAL A 38 -11.68 -3.07 17.33
CA VAL A 38 -13.00 -3.50 16.85
C VAL A 38 -13.29 -4.93 17.28
N GLU A 39 -12.40 -5.86 16.94
CA GLU A 39 -12.57 -7.29 17.23
C GLU A 39 -12.10 -7.66 18.64
N ARG A 40 -11.25 -6.80 19.25
CA ARG A 40 -10.63 -7.03 20.57
C ARG A 40 -9.90 -8.38 20.68
N THR A 41 -9.46 -8.90 19.54
CA THR A 41 -8.75 -10.17 19.43
C THR A 41 -7.72 -10.06 18.32
N PHE A 42 -6.55 -10.64 18.54
CA PHE A 42 -5.49 -10.71 17.54
C PHE A 42 -5.50 -12.08 16.88
N ILE A 43 -6.22 -12.16 15.78
CA ILE A 43 -6.19 -13.29 14.86
C ILE A 43 -4.86 -13.24 14.08
N PRO A 44 -4.07 -14.33 14.06
CA PRO A 44 -2.74 -14.35 13.44
C PRO A 44 -2.65 -13.81 12.00
N PRO A 45 -3.60 -14.08 11.08
CA PRO A 45 -3.52 -13.59 9.71
C PRO A 45 -3.46 -12.07 9.60
N GLY A 46 -4.28 -11.33 10.37
CA GLY A 46 -4.28 -9.87 10.32
C GLY A 46 -2.98 -9.26 10.86
N VAL A 47 -2.33 -9.92 11.84
CA VAL A 47 -1.04 -9.48 12.38
C VAL A 47 0.06 -9.68 11.32
N LEU A 48 0.02 -10.81 10.62
CA LEU A 48 0.94 -11.08 9.51
C LEU A 48 0.76 -10.06 8.38
N PHE A 49 -0.48 -9.73 8.01
CA PHE A 49 -0.76 -8.72 6.98
C PHE A 49 -0.21 -7.33 7.36
N ALA A 50 -0.37 -6.93 8.63
CA ALA A 50 0.21 -5.69 9.13
C ALA A 50 1.75 -5.71 9.09
N ALA A 51 2.37 -6.80 9.56
CA ALA A 51 3.82 -6.95 9.59
C ALA A 51 4.45 -6.92 8.19
N VAL A 52 3.85 -7.62 7.22
CA VAL A 52 4.31 -7.60 5.83
C VAL A 52 4.16 -6.21 5.22
N SER A 53 3.05 -5.52 5.49
CA SER A 53 2.85 -4.14 5.02
C SER A 53 3.95 -3.20 5.54
N LEU A 54 4.31 -3.30 6.83
CA LEU A 54 5.40 -2.51 7.41
C LEU A 54 6.78 -2.88 6.84
N ALA A 55 7.04 -4.17 6.64
CA ALA A 55 8.29 -4.63 6.04
C ALA A 55 8.47 -4.08 4.62
N LEU A 56 7.39 -4.10 3.81
CA LEU A 56 7.39 -3.51 2.48
C LEU A 56 7.56 -1.99 2.53
N ALA A 57 6.91 -1.30 3.47
CA ALA A 57 7.09 0.14 3.64
C ALA A 57 8.55 0.49 3.94
N ALA A 58 9.20 -0.25 4.84
CA ALA A 58 10.62 -0.09 5.14
C ALA A 58 11.51 -0.35 3.92
N LEU A 59 11.20 -1.38 3.12
CA LEU A 59 11.91 -1.67 1.88
C LEU A 59 11.77 -0.57 0.83
N VAL A 60 10.57 0.02 0.70
CA VAL A 60 10.29 1.15 -0.18
C VAL A 60 11.10 2.38 0.27
N LEU A 61 11.08 2.70 1.56
CA LEU A 61 11.83 3.83 2.12
C LEU A 61 13.35 3.65 2.03
N ARG A 62 13.84 2.41 2.09
CA ARG A 62 15.26 2.09 1.86
C ARG A 62 15.69 2.26 0.40
N GLY A 63 14.74 2.44 -0.53
CA GLY A 63 15.01 2.65 -1.95
C GLY A 63 15.37 1.36 -2.71
N SER A 64 14.86 0.20 -2.29
CA SER A 64 15.05 -1.04 -3.03
C SER A 64 14.33 -1.00 -4.38
N ARG A 65 15.02 -1.44 -5.45
CA ARG A 65 14.51 -1.38 -6.82
C ARG A 65 13.23 -2.20 -7.06
N TRP A 66 13.02 -3.24 -6.27
CA TRP A 66 11.87 -4.15 -6.40
C TRP A 66 10.74 -3.78 -5.42
N ALA A 67 11.02 -2.93 -4.43
CA ALA A 67 10.05 -2.63 -3.39
C ALA A 67 8.77 -1.97 -3.91
N PRO A 68 8.80 -1.04 -4.90
CA PRO A 68 7.57 -0.50 -5.45
C PRO A 68 6.68 -1.54 -6.12
N ALA A 69 7.27 -2.47 -6.87
CA ALA A 69 6.54 -3.55 -7.54
C ALA A 69 5.95 -4.54 -6.53
N LEU A 70 6.73 -4.90 -5.49
CA LEU A 70 6.26 -5.75 -4.40
C LEU A 70 5.15 -5.08 -3.60
N GLY A 71 5.25 -3.78 -3.33
CA GLY A 71 4.21 -3.01 -2.65
C GLY A 71 2.91 -2.93 -3.46
N ALA A 72 2.99 -2.69 -4.77
CA ALA A 72 1.82 -2.73 -5.64
C ALA A 72 1.20 -4.14 -5.68
N GLY A 73 2.03 -5.18 -5.88
CA GLY A 73 1.59 -6.57 -5.90
C GLY A 73 0.92 -7.00 -4.59
N TRP A 74 1.40 -6.48 -3.46
CA TRP A 74 0.79 -6.71 -2.16
C TRP A 74 -0.64 -6.16 -2.06
N PHE A 75 -0.89 -4.94 -2.54
CA PHE A 75 -2.25 -4.40 -2.57
C PHE A 75 -3.17 -5.16 -3.52
N VAL A 76 -2.66 -5.60 -4.68
CA VAL A 76 -3.43 -6.46 -5.60
C VAL A 76 -3.82 -7.76 -4.90
N LEU A 77 -2.88 -8.41 -4.21
CA LEU A 77 -3.12 -9.64 -3.47
C LEU A 77 -4.16 -9.45 -2.36
N LEU A 78 -4.04 -8.37 -1.57
CA LEU A 78 -5.01 -8.05 -0.51
C LEU A 78 -6.41 -7.85 -1.08
N VAL A 79 -6.55 -7.07 -2.14
CA VAL A 79 -7.85 -6.89 -2.80
C VAL A 79 -8.39 -8.22 -3.30
N ALA A 80 -7.58 -9.01 -4.01
CA ALA A 80 -7.98 -10.30 -4.59
C ALA A 80 -8.53 -11.28 -3.54
N ILE A 81 -7.87 -11.37 -2.37
CA ILE A 81 -8.30 -12.25 -1.28
C ILE A 81 -9.55 -11.69 -0.59
N SER A 82 -9.69 -10.36 -0.52
CA SER A 82 -10.79 -9.70 0.18
C SER A 82 -12.03 -9.39 -0.69
N VAL A 83 -12.01 -9.63 -2.01
CA VAL A 83 -13.11 -9.29 -2.93
C VAL A 83 -14.49 -9.74 -2.44
N PRO A 84 -14.71 -11.01 -2.02
CA PRO A 84 -16.05 -11.47 -1.65
C PRO A 84 -16.58 -10.72 -0.41
N LEU A 85 -15.69 -10.46 0.54
CA LEU A 85 -16.01 -9.77 1.79
C LEU A 85 -16.31 -8.29 1.53
N ILE A 86 -15.47 -7.63 0.74
CA ILE A 86 -15.66 -6.24 0.32
C ILE A 86 -16.97 -6.06 -0.44
N ALA A 87 -17.27 -6.95 -1.40
CA ALA A 87 -18.51 -6.88 -2.17
C ALA A 87 -19.75 -7.03 -1.28
N ASN A 88 -19.70 -7.97 -0.33
CA ASN A 88 -20.78 -8.17 0.63
C ASN A 88 -20.98 -6.98 1.57
N ASP A 89 -19.90 -6.38 2.06
CA ASP A 89 -19.96 -5.22 2.95
C ASP A 89 -20.44 -3.95 2.24
N LEU A 90 -20.07 -3.77 0.96
CA LEU A 90 -20.54 -2.66 0.13
C LEU A 90 -22.02 -2.78 -0.24
N ALA A 91 -22.53 -4.00 -0.40
CA ALA A 91 -23.94 -4.26 -0.69
C ALA A 91 -24.87 -4.03 0.52
N ASN A 92 -24.32 -3.98 1.75
CA ASN A 92 -25.08 -3.87 2.99
C ASN A 92 -24.71 -2.62 3.80
N PRO A 93 -25.11 -1.41 3.36
CA PRO A 93 -24.71 -0.15 4.01
C PRO A 93 -25.28 0.02 5.43
N ALA A 94 -26.22 -0.82 5.86
CA ALA A 94 -26.73 -0.86 7.23
C ALA A 94 -25.62 -1.11 8.27
N ALA A 95 -24.55 -1.84 7.90
CA ALA A 95 -23.36 -2.01 8.72
C ALA A 95 -22.31 -0.92 8.39
N LEU A 96 -22.62 0.33 8.75
CA LEU A 96 -21.82 1.52 8.44
C LEU A 96 -20.31 1.38 8.74
N HIS A 97 -19.96 0.67 9.81
CA HIS A 97 -18.55 0.41 10.18
C HIS A 97 -17.83 -0.52 9.20
N LYS A 98 -18.49 -1.59 8.72
CA LYS A 98 -17.91 -2.53 7.74
C LYS A 98 -17.82 -1.89 6.36
N PHE A 99 -18.86 -1.14 5.98
CA PHE A 99 -18.88 -0.36 4.76
C PHE A 99 -17.70 0.64 4.73
N ALA A 100 -17.56 1.45 5.78
CA ALA A 100 -16.49 2.46 5.88
C ALA A 100 -15.11 1.80 5.85
N TRP A 101 -14.94 0.68 6.55
CA TRP A 101 -13.71 -0.11 6.51
C TRP A 101 -13.35 -0.57 5.10
N SER A 102 -14.29 -1.25 4.42
CA SER A 102 -14.08 -1.77 3.06
C SER A 102 -13.81 -0.65 2.06
N ALA A 103 -14.45 0.51 2.21
CA ALA A 103 -14.18 1.69 1.38
C ALA A 103 -12.75 2.24 1.61
N VAL A 104 -12.30 2.35 2.86
CA VAL A 104 -10.94 2.81 3.19
C VAL A 104 -9.88 1.86 2.64
N VAL A 105 -10.08 0.55 2.80
CA VAL A 105 -9.15 -0.47 2.27
C VAL A 105 -9.07 -0.38 0.75
N LEU A 106 -10.20 -0.23 0.05
CA LEU A 106 -10.21 -0.06 -1.40
C LEU A 106 -9.49 1.22 -1.84
N LEU A 107 -9.74 2.35 -1.18
CA LEU A 107 -9.05 3.60 -1.50
C LEU A 107 -7.54 3.48 -1.29
N ASN A 108 -7.11 2.86 -0.19
CA ASN A 108 -5.70 2.58 0.06
C ASN A 108 -5.10 1.66 -0.99
N ALA A 109 -5.83 0.63 -1.42
CA ALA A 109 -5.38 -0.26 -2.48
C ALA A 109 -5.22 0.47 -3.81
N VAL A 110 -6.16 1.33 -4.20
CA VAL A 110 -6.05 2.14 -5.42
C VAL A 110 -4.83 3.04 -5.36
N VAL A 111 -4.63 3.76 -4.25
CA VAL A 111 -3.45 4.64 -4.07
C VAL A 111 -2.17 3.83 -4.09
N GLY A 112 -2.12 2.68 -3.39
CA GLY A 112 -0.96 1.80 -3.32
C GLY A 112 -0.59 1.20 -4.67
N ILE A 113 -1.56 0.70 -5.44
CA ILE A 113 -1.35 0.15 -6.77
C ILE A 113 -0.86 1.23 -7.74
N ALA A 114 -1.54 2.38 -7.79
CA ALA A 114 -1.20 3.47 -8.70
C ALA A 114 0.20 4.06 -8.40
N SER A 115 0.49 4.29 -7.11
CA SER A 115 1.79 4.82 -6.69
C SER A 115 2.92 3.81 -6.89
N GLY A 116 2.71 2.53 -6.59
CA GLY A 116 3.70 1.47 -6.78
C GLY A 116 3.96 1.16 -8.26
N ALA A 117 2.93 1.14 -9.11
CA ALA A 117 3.09 1.03 -10.56
C ALA A 117 3.90 2.22 -11.13
N SER A 118 3.53 3.44 -10.74
CA SER A 118 4.23 4.66 -11.16
C SER A 118 5.70 4.65 -10.74
N ALA A 119 5.98 4.30 -9.48
CA ALA A 119 7.35 4.19 -8.97
C ALA A 119 8.15 3.05 -9.64
N THR A 120 7.49 1.96 -10.05
CA THR A 120 8.11 0.85 -10.78
C THR A 120 8.55 1.26 -12.19
N VAL A 121 7.67 1.86 -12.98
CA VAL A 121 7.97 2.34 -14.35
C VAL A 121 9.17 3.28 -14.34
N VAL A 122 9.14 4.22 -13.40
CA VAL A 122 10.20 5.21 -13.22
C VAL A 122 11.53 4.53 -12.84
N THR A 123 11.50 3.54 -11.94
CA THR A 123 12.68 2.76 -11.51
C THR A 123 13.32 1.95 -12.63
N LEU A 124 12.51 1.34 -13.50
CA LEU A 124 13.00 0.55 -14.62
C LEU A 124 13.55 1.45 -15.75
N GLY A 125 12.88 2.56 -16.07
CA GLY A 125 13.30 3.47 -17.13
C GLY A 125 14.70 4.08 -16.93
N ARG A 126 15.15 4.25 -15.68
CA ARG A 126 16.51 4.76 -15.38
C ARG A 126 17.65 3.81 -15.71
N ARG A 127 17.38 2.52 -15.87
CA ARG A 127 18.44 1.52 -16.13
C ARG A 127 18.64 1.26 -17.61
N ALA A 128 17.74 1.77 -18.45
CA ALA A 128 17.84 1.67 -19.90
C ALA A 128 18.70 2.78 -20.53
N HIS A 129 19.14 3.77 -19.72
CA HIS A 129 19.99 4.90 -20.11
C HIS A 129 21.24 4.94 -19.21
#